data_AF-A0A2A9NIC6-F1
#
_entry.id   AF-A0A2A9NIC6-F1
#
_cell.length_a   1.000
_cell.length_b   1.000
_cell.length_c   1.000
_cell.angle_alpha   90.00
_cell.angle_beta   90.00
_cell.angle_gamma   90.00
#
_symmetry.space_group_name_H-M   'P 1'
#
loop_
_entity.id
_entity.type
_entity.pdbx_description
1 polymer ?
#
loop_
_entity_poly.entity_id
_entity_poly.type
_entity_poly.pdbx_seq_one_letter_code
_entity_poly.pdbx_strand_id
1 'polypeptide(L)'
;MVLAYLLQFLCFFGLVNAHFRLNYPEPRGVFVADKEPTFCGGYTNAVSNRSTFPLSGGFFTIRTGHPDFTVGVLLSTAQNPNSFDNFTNSTGGQQFVRNYVKEPTAGTFCFPLDIAAANIPGVGDGANVTIQVVFAGGDGNLYQCADLTLSSTVKIPDNVTCVNQTETGGHSANGTSGGAPGATQTAGTMGRVHYASVYLTLSLGLAGMVLGFL
;
A
#
# COMPACT_ATOMS: atom_id res chain seq x y z
N MET A 1 -33.79 -42.65 -12.25
CA MET A 1 -33.76 -41.17 -12.28
C MET A 1 -33.39 -40.64 -10.89
N VAL A 2 -32.15 -40.87 -10.44
CA VAL A 2 -31.64 -40.27 -9.19
C VAL A 2 -30.17 -39.94 -9.45
N LEU A 3 -29.93 -39.03 -10.38
CA LEU A 3 -28.60 -38.59 -10.74
C LEU A 3 -28.67 -37.13 -11.19
N ALA A 4 -28.70 -36.22 -10.23
CA ALA A 4 -28.33 -34.82 -10.40
C ALA A 4 -28.33 -34.16 -9.02
N TYR A 5 -27.61 -33.05 -8.87
CA TYR A 5 -27.45 -32.22 -7.67
C TYR A 5 -26.28 -32.59 -6.76
N LEU A 6 -25.09 -32.76 -7.35
CA LEU A 6 -23.86 -32.36 -6.68
C LEU A 6 -23.70 -30.85 -6.87
N LEU A 7 -24.15 -30.05 -5.90
CA LEU A 7 -23.98 -28.60 -5.90
C LEU A 7 -22.53 -28.28 -5.48
N GLN A 8 -21.63 -28.13 -6.46
CA GLN A 8 -20.26 -27.64 -6.22
C GLN A 8 -20.30 -26.13 -5.96
N PHE A 9 -20.41 -25.76 -4.69
CA PHE A 9 -20.21 -24.38 -4.24
C PHE A 9 -18.71 -24.11 -4.16
N LEU A 10 -18.09 -23.73 -5.28
CA LEU A 10 -16.70 -23.29 -5.30
C LEU A 10 -16.66 -21.85 -4.75
N CYS A 11 -16.51 -21.71 -3.42
CA CYS A 11 -16.20 -20.42 -2.81
C CYS A 11 -14.82 -19.96 -3.26
N PHE A 12 -14.78 -19.01 -4.20
CA PHE A 12 -13.58 -18.23 -4.47
C PHE A 12 -13.29 -17.34 -3.25
N PHE A 13 -12.41 -17.79 -2.37
CA PHE A 13 -11.78 -16.91 -1.41
C PHE A 13 -10.81 -16.01 -2.17
N GLY A 14 -11.21 -14.77 -2.44
CA GLY A 14 -10.29 -13.76 -2.93
C GLY A 14 -9.24 -13.50 -1.85
N LEU A 15 -7.96 -13.64 -2.18
CA LEU A 15 -6.88 -13.17 -1.32
C LEU A 15 -6.97 -11.65 -1.26
N VAL A 16 -7.42 -11.11 -0.14
CA VAL A 16 -7.41 -9.66 0.10
C VAL A 16 -5.99 -9.30 0.53
N ASN A 17 -5.29 -8.50 -0.27
CA ASN A 17 -3.92 -8.10 0.02
C ASN A 17 -3.87 -6.81 0.86
N ALA A 18 -3.06 -6.81 1.93
CA ALA A 18 -3.04 -5.76 2.93
C ALA A 18 -2.10 -4.61 2.55
N HIS A 19 -2.53 -3.70 1.68
CA HIS A 19 -1.70 -2.58 1.20
C HIS A 19 -1.58 -1.39 2.18
N PHE A 20 -0.47 -0.64 2.08
CA PHE A 20 -0.33 0.67 2.74
C PHE A 20 0.05 1.78 1.76
N ARG A 21 0.07 3.03 2.22
CA ARG A 21 0.60 4.20 1.51
C ARG A 21 1.52 4.94 2.45
N LEU A 22 2.75 5.22 2.02
CA LEU A 22 3.61 6.16 2.72
C LEU A 22 3.15 7.58 2.40
N ASN A 23 2.68 8.30 3.41
CA ASN A 23 2.16 9.66 3.26
C ASN A 23 3.23 10.72 3.60
N TYR A 24 4.15 10.41 4.51
CA TYR A 24 5.29 11.25 4.85
C TYR A 24 6.45 10.39 5.40
N PRO A 25 7.72 10.69 5.08
CA PRO A 25 8.18 11.65 4.07
C PRO A 25 7.72 11.27 2.66
N GLU A 26 7.94 12.16 1.68
CA GLU A 26 7.50 11.95 0.29
C GLU A 26 8.00 10.58 -0.23
N PRO A 27 7.10 9.70 -0.70
CA PRO A 27 7.51 8.42 -1.26
C PRO A 27 8.28 8.60 -2.57
N ARG A 28 9.20 7.66 -2.84
CA ARG A 28 10.04 7.63 -4.05
C ARG A 28 9.23 7.69 -5.35
N GLY A 29 8.00 7.20 -5.33
CA GLY A 29 7.09 7.29 -6.46
C GLY A 29 5.64 7.06 -6.07
N VAL A 30 4.76 7.17 -7.05
CA VAL A 30 3.31 7.01 -6.84
C VAL A 30 2.98 5.60 -6.35
N PHE A 31 2.02 5.50 -5.43
CA PHE A 31 1.58 4.21 -4.92
C PHE A 31 0.97 3.34 -6.04
N VAL A 32 1.48 2.13 -6.19
CA VAL A 32 0.94 1.08 -7.07
C VAL A 32 0.85 -0.22 -6.26
N ALA A 33 -0.36 -0.60 -5.85
CA ALA A 33 -0.64 -1.73 -4.96
C ALA A 33 0.07 -3.02 -5.42
N ASP A 34 -0.06 -3.38 -6.70
CA ASP A 34 0.52 -4.61 -7.26
C ASP A 34 2.07 -4.63 -7.25
N LYS A 35 2.71 -3.47 -7.13
CA LYS A 35 4.18 -3.35 -7.09
C LYS A 35 4.72 -3.28 -5.68
N GLU A 36 3.88 -3.06 -4.69
CA GLU A 36 4.26 -2.95 -3.29
C GLU A 36 5.02 -4.16 -2.72
N PRO A 37 4.77 -5.42 -3.16
CA PRO A 37 5.59 -6.56 -2.74
C PRO A 37 7.04 -6.54 -3.27
N THR A 38 7.34 -5.67 -4.23
CA THR A 38 8.67 -5.57 -4.85
C THR A 38 9.52 -4.50 -4.17
N PHE A 39 10.85 -4.55 -4.39
CA PHE A 39 11.78 -3.58 -3.82
C PHE A 39 11.33 -2.13 -4.05
N CYS A 40 11.19 -1.38 -2.94
CA CYS A 40 10.74 0.01 -2.95
C CYS A 40 9.44 0.26 -3.73
N GLY A 41 8.51 -0.70 -3.75
CA GLY A 41 7.24 -0.55 -4.45
C GLY A 41 7.39 -0.50 -5.98
N GLY A 42 8.44 -1.12 -6.51
CA GLY A 42 8.76 -1.16 -7.93
C GLY A 42 9.66 -0.03 -8.41
N TYR A 43 10.05 0.91 -7.54
CA TYR A 43 10.94 2.02 -7.86
C TYR A 43 12.39 1.68 -7.52
N THR A 44 13.09 1.05 -8.47
CA THR A 44 14.44 0.53 -8.26
C THR A 44 15.48 1.61 -7.95
N ASN A 45 15.42 2.77 -8.61
CA ASN A 45 16.43 3.82 -8.45
C ASN A 45 15.95 4.91 -7.51
N ALA A 46 16.86 5.43 -6.69
CA ALA A 46 16.63 6.60 -5.87
C ALA A 46 16.43 7.86 -6.72
N VAL A 47 15.62 8.78 -6.21
CA VAL A 47 15.42 10.09 -6.86
C VAL A 47 16.62 11.00 -6.63
N SER A 48 16.85 11.92 -7.57
CA SER A 48 17.87 12.96 -7.43
C SER A 48 17.42 14.10 -6.51
N ASN A 49 16.12 14.39 -6.46
CA ASN A 49 15.50 15.43 -5.64
C ASN A 49 15.00 14.85 -4.30
N ARG A 50 15.94 14.55 -3.40
CA ARG A 50 15.66 13.97 -2.08
C ARG A 50 14.93 14.96 -1.17
N SER A 51 14.07 14.46 -0.29
CA SER A 51 13.41 15.27 0.73
C SER A 51 14.35 15.54 1.90
N THR A 52 14.47 16.80 2.34
CA THR A 52 15.22 17.10 3.56
C THR A 52 14.46 16.57 4.78
N PHE A 53 15.15 15.83 5.66
CA PHE A 53 14.53 15.18 6.81
C PHE A 53 15.37 15.35 8.09
N PRO A 54 14.76 15.58 9.26
CA PRO A 54 15.52 15.79 10.49
C PRO A 54 16.25 14.53 10.94
N LEU A 55 17.48 14.69 11.42
CA LEU A 55 18.26 13.60 12.01
C LEU A 55 17.58 12.98 13.24
N SER A 56 16.90 13.80 14.04
CA SER A 56 16.21 13.38 15.26
C SER A 56 14.88 14.10 15.40
N GLY A 57 13.94 13.51 16.16
CA GLY A 57 12.60 14.09 16.33
C GLY A 57 11.74 14.06 15.07
N GLY A 58 12.10 13.25 14.08
CA GLY A 58 11.29 13.01 12.89
C GLY A 58 10.18 11.98 13.14
N PHE A 59 9.35 11.80 12.12
CA PHE A 59 8.34 10.75 12.07
C PHE A 59 8.07 10.34 10.63
N PHE A 60 7.42 9.18 10.46
CA PHE A 60 6.81 8.81 9.19
C PHE A 60 5.33 8.52 9.40
N THR A 61 4.53 8.74 8.37
CA THR A 61 3.09 8.47 8.39
C THR A 61 2.72 7.51 7.28
N ILE A 62 1.89 6.54 7.62
CA ILE A 62 1.31 5.61 6.65
C ILE A 62 -0.20 5.65 6.72
N ARG A 63 -0.87 5.25 5.64
CA ARG A 63 -2.29 4.91 5.65
C ARG A 63 -2.51 3.49 5.13
N THR A 64 -3.28 2.70 5.84
CA THR A 64 -3.69 1.34 5.44
C THR A 64 -5.18 1.15 5.65
N GLY A 65 -5.82 0.42 4.73
CA GLY A 65 -7.22 -0.01 4.86
C GLY A 65 -7.39 -1.32 5.63
N HIS A 66 -6.30 -1.96 6.03
CA HIS A 66 -6.30 -3.28 6.66
C HIS A 66 -5.81 -3.17 8.11
N PRO A 67 -6.54 -3.75 9.07
CA PRO A 67 -6.12 -3.86 10.46
C PRO A 67 -5.02 -4.91 10.63
N ASP A 68 -4.59 -5.13 11.88
CA ASP A 68 -3.70 -6.23 12.28
C ASP A 68 -2.35 -6.28 11.52
N PHE A 69 -1.79 -5.12 11.23
CA PHE A 69 -0.51 -5.05 10.53
C PHE A 69 0.68 -4.87 11.47
N THR A 70 1.86 -5.16 10.95
CA THR A 70 3.14 -4.86 11.57
C THR A 70 3.95 -3.95 10.64
N VAL A 71 4.60 -2.91 11.18
CA VAL A 71 5.41 -1.98 10.39
C VAL A 71 6.76 -1.68 11.05
N GLY A 72 7.82 -1.69 10.25
CA GLY A 72 9.18 -1.34 10.64
C GLY A 72 9.84 -0.47 9.57
N VAL A 73 11.03 0.05 9.86
CA VAL A 73 11.78 0.90 8.92
C VAL A 73 13.24 0.48 8.87
N LEU A 74 13.71 0.15 7.68
CA LEU A 74 15.10 -0.08 7.34
C LEU A 74 15.72 1.19 6.76
N LEU A 75 17.03 1.35 6.88
CA LEU A 75 17.77 2.47 6.30
C LEU A 75 19.00 2.00 5.53
N SER A 76 19.22 2.61 4.37
CA SER A 76 20.42 2.47 3.56
C SER A 76 21.14 3.81 3.47
N THR A 77 22.47 3.79 3.62
CA THR A 77 23.36 4.94 3.37
C THR A 77 23.98 4.90 1.96
N ALA A 78 23.58 3.94 1.12
CA ALA A 78 23.97 3.93 -0.29
C ALA A 78 23.33 5.12 -1.03
N GLN A 79 24.06 5.72 -1.97
CA GLN A 79 23.55 6.85 -2.76
C GLN A 79 22.43 6.46 -3.74
N ASN A 80 22.38 5.20 -4.17
CA ASN A 80 21.33 4.68 -5.03
C ASN A 80 21.04 3.20 -4.70
N PRO A 81 20.37 2.90 -3.58
CA PRO A 81 20.05 1.53 -3.24
C PRO A 81 19.00 0.99 -4.22
N ASN A 82 19.32 -0.15 -4.82
CA ASN A 82 18.54 -0.78 -5.89
C ASN A 82 18.18 -2.25 -5.57
N SER A 83 18.52 -2.72 -4.37
CA SER A 83 18.25 -4.07 -3.89
C SER A 83 18.09 -4.09 -2.36
N PHE A 84 17.43 -5.14 -1.85
CA PHE A 84 17.25 -5.34 -0.40
C PHE A 84 18.59 -5.46 0.34
N ASP A 85 19.63 -5.99 -0.31
CA ASP A 85 20.96 -6.14 0.28
C ASP A 85 21.59 -4.80 0.65
N ASN A 86 21.22 -3.70 -0.01
CA ASN A 86 21.70 -2.36 0.32
C ASN A 86 21.17 -1.84 1.68
N PHE A 87 20.23 -2.55 2.30
CA PHE A 87 19.69 -2.26 3.64
C PHE A 87 20.27 -3.19 4.72
N THR A 88 21.34 -3.91 4.40
CA THR A 88 22.07 -4.77 5.35
C THR A 88 23.43 -4.17 5.72
N ASN A 89 23.90 -4.49 6.91
CA ASN A 89 25.23 -4.11 7.40
C ASN A 89 26.30 -5.09 6.85
N SER A 90 27.57 -4.85 7.20
CA SER A 90 28.71 -5.67 6.76
C SER A 90 28.66 -7.14 7.21
N THR A 91 27.83 -7.48 8.20
CA THR A 91 27.63 -8.85 8.68
C THR A 91 26.33 -9.47 8.15
N GLY A 92 25.64 -8.82 7.21
CA GLY A 92 24.38 -9.29 6.61
C GLY A 92 23.13 -9.03 7.47
N GLY A 93 23.25 -8.31 8.58
CA GLY A 93 22.13 -7.94 9.44
C GLY A 93 21.37 -6.73 8.88
N GLN A 94 20.03 -6.75 8.94
CA GLN A 94 19.20 -5.63 8.52
C GLN A 94 19.46 -4.37 9.37
N GLN A 95 19.57 -3.21 8.71
CA GLN A 95 19.81 -1.92 9.37
C GLN A 95 18.49 -1.26 9.74
N PHE A 96 17.92 -1.66 10.87
CA PHE A 96 16.71 -1.03 11.39
C PHE A 96 17.01 0.35 11.96
N VAL A 97 16.27 1.33 11.47
CA VAL A 97 16.12 2.64 12.13
C VAL A 97 14.89 2.67 13.02
N ARG A 98 13.93 1.78 12.76
CA ARG A 98 12.80 1.52 13.64
C ARG A 98 12.42 0.05 13.60
N ASN A 99 12.40 -0.58 14.77
CA ASN A 99 11.92 -1.94 14.93
C ASN A 99 10.42 -2.06 14.64
N TYR A 100 9.98 -3.28 14.35
CA TYR A 100 8.60 -3.58 14.07
C TYR A 100 7.68 -3.24 15.25
N VAL A 101 6.56 -2.58 14.94
CA VAL A 101 5.42 -2.37 15.85
C VAL A 101 4.16 -2.97 15.23
N LYS A 102 3.30 -3.55 16.06
CA LYS A 102 1.99 -4.05 15.64
C LYS A 102 0.91 -3.00 15.88
N GLU A 103 -0.03 -2.88 14.97
CA GLU A 103 -1.21 -2.02 15.08
C GLU A 103 -2.47 -2.84 14.74
N PRO A 104 -3.44 -2.97 15.67
CA PRO A 104 -4.66 -3.76 15.46
C PRO A 104 -5.72 -3.06 14.60
N THR A 105 -5.60 -1.77 14.30
CA THR A 105 -6.64 -1.01 13.57
C THR A 105 -6.19 -0.54 12.20
N ALA A 106 -7.15 -0.32 11.29
CA ALA A 106 -6.89 0.33 10.01
C ALA A 106 -6.94 1.86 10.18
N GLY A 107 -6.38 2.59 9.23
CA GLY A 107 -6.42 4.05 9.18
C GLY A 107 -5.07 4.69 8.87
N THR A 108 -4.90 5.93 9.33
CA THR A 108 -3.66 6.70 9.18
C THR A 108 -2.90 6.70 10.50
N PHE A 109 -1.64 6.29 10.46
CA PHE A 109 -0.81 6.18 11.65
C PHE A 109 0.49 6.95 11.45
N CYS A 110 0.89 7.63 12.51
CA CYS A 110 2.16 8.29 12.62
C CYS A 110 3.06 7.56 13.62
N PHE A 111 4.32 7.40 13.26
CA PHE A 111 5.30 6.71 14.06
C PHE A 111 6.57 7.55 14.21
N PRO A 112 7.11 7.69 15.43
CA PRO A 112 8.36 8.41 15.63
C PRO A 112 9.51 7.71 14.90
N LEU A 113 10.41 8.50 14.33
CA LEU A 113 11.57 8.05 13.57
C LEU A 113 12.78 8.90 13.94
N ASP A 114 13.57 8.39 14.88
CA ASP A 114 14.84 9.00 15.29
C ASP A 114 15.99 8.31 14.56
N ILE A 115 16.48 8.95 13.50
CA ILE A 115 17.50 8.38 12.62
C ILE A 115 18.87 8.35 13.32
N ALA A 116 19.19 9.39 14.09
CA ALA A 116 20.45 9.46 14.81
C ALA A 116 20.56 8.37 15.90
N ALA A 117 19.45 8.04 16.57
CA ALA A 117 19.43 7.02 17.63
C ALA A 117 19.78 5.60 17.13
N ALA A 118 19.64 5.33 15.84
CA ALA A 118 19.92 4.01 15.26
C ALA A 118 21.42 3.68 15.14
N ASN A 119 22.32 4.66 15.28
CA ASN A 119 23.78 4.48 15.21
C ASN A 119 24.25 3.72 13.94
N ILE A 120 23.58 3.94 12.80
CA ILE A 120 23.94 3.30 11.52
C ILE A 120 25.15 4.03 10.91
N PRO A 121 26.23 3.33 10.51
CA PRO A 121 27.40 3.96 9.90
C PRO A 121 27.06 4.78 8.65
N GLY A 122 27.59 6.00 8.57
CA GLY A 122 27.35 6.93 7.45
C GLY A 122 26.11 7.82 7.61
N VAL A 123 25.31 7.62 8.67
CA VAL A 123 24.26 8.57 9.06
C VAL A 123 24.89 9.80 9.70
N GLY A 124 24.51 10.98 9.22
CA GLY A 124 24.99 12.27 9.73
C GLY A 124 24.35 13.44 9.00
N ASP A 125 24.69 14.66 9.41
CA ASP A 125 24.20 15.89 8.78
C ASP A 125 24.66 15.96 7.31
N GLY A 126 23.75 16.27 6.40
CA GLY A 126 23.98 16.30 4.96
C GLY A 126 24.02 14.92 4.28
N ALA A 127 23.93 13.81 5.03
CA ALA A 127 23.98 12.48 4.44
C ALA A 127 22.72 12.19 3.61
N ASN A 128 22.91 11.67 2.40
CA ASN A 128 21.82 11.09 1.63
C ASN A 128 21.57 9.66 2.10
N VAL A 129 20.32 9.37 2.44
CA VAL A 129 19.88 8.04 2.87
C VAL A 129 18.60 7.66 2.16
N THR A 130 18.28 6.37 2.16
CA THR A 130 16.97 5.87 1.77
C THR A 130 16.37 5.13 2.96
N ILE A 131 15.14 5.46 3.33
CA ILE A 131 14.36 4.61 4.24
C ILE A 131 13.48 3.68 3.42
N GLN A 132 13.34 2.44 3.86
CA GLN A 132 12.38 1.48 3.34
C GLN A 132 11.44 1.10 4.47
N VAL A 133 10.18 1.50 4.33
CA VAL A 133 9.11 1.07 5.23
C VAL A 133 8.74 -0.35 4.84
N VAL A 134 8.81 -1.25 5.82
CA VAL A 134 8.43 -2.65 5.66
C VAL A 134 7.12 -2.87 6.40
N PHE A 135 6.10 -3.28 5.68
CA PHE A 135 4.76 -3.53 6.19
C PHE A 135 4.39 -5.00 5.99
N ALA A 136 3.74 -5.62 6.96
CA ALA A 136 3.21 -6.97 6.86
C ALA A 136 1.79 -7.03 7.45
N GLY A 137 0.81 -7.36 6.62
CA GLY A 137 -0.61 -7.45 7.00
C GLY A 137 -1.23 -8.85 6.91
N GLY A 138 -0.40 -9.90 6.80
CA GLY A 138 -0.82 -11.31 6.84
C GLY A 138 -0.64 -12.11 5.55
N ASP A 139 -0.14 -11.46 4.50
CA ASP A 139 -0.18 -11.93 3.10
C ASP A 139 1.13 -11.68 2.33
N GLY A 140 2.18 -11.30 3.06
CA GLY A 140 3.50 -11.00 2.53
C GLY A 140 4.07 -9.73 3.14
N ASN A 141 5.31 -9.41 2.77
CA ASN A 141 5.92 -8.14 3.09
C ASN A 141 5.71 -7.17 1.93
N LEU A 142 5.38 -5.93 2.26
CA LEU A 142 5.14 -4.84 1.35
C LEU A 142 6.10 -3.69 1.66
N TYR A 143 6.48 -2.95 0.62
CA TYR A 143 7.59 -2.01 0.66
C TYR A 143 7.27 -0.71 -0.04
N GLN A 144 7.57 0.39 0.62
CA GLN A 144 7.67 1.72 0.01
C GLN A 144 8.92 2.41 0.55
N CYS A 145 9.56 3.20 -0.30
CA CYS A 145 10.79 3.90 0.06
C CYS A 145 10.60 5.41 0.01
N ALA A 146 11.39 6.12 0.81
CA ALA A 146 11.59 7.55 0.69
C ALA A 146 13.08 7.87 0.69
N ASP A 147 13.46 8.78 -0.20
CA ASP A 147 14.84 9.20 -0.41
C ASP A 147 15.08 10.54 0.26
N LEU A 148 16.02 10.57 1.21
CA LEU A 148 16.17 11.67 2.15
C LEU A 148 17.58 12.27 2.10
N THR A 149 17.67 13.56 2.38
CA THR A 149 18.91 14.24 2.79
C THR A 149 18.75 14.65 4.24
N LEU A 150 19.61 14.13 5.11
CA LEU A 150 19.50 14.33 6.55
C LEU A 150 19.99 15.71 6.96
N SER A 151 19.34 16.31 7.95
CA SER A 151 19.74 17.60 8.50
C SER A 151 19.52 17.66 10.01
N SER A 152 20.47 18.24 10.72
CA SER A 152 20.44 18.51 12.16
C SER A 152 19.63 19.75 12.52
N THR A 153 19.33 20.62 11.55
CA THR A 153 18.70 21.92 11.76
C THR A 153 17.30 22.03 11.16
N VAL A 154 16.96 21.17 10.20
CA VAL A 154 15.61 21.15 9.62
C VAL A 154 14.60 20.71 10.67
N LYS A 155 13.39 21.28 10.57
CA LYS A 155 12.23 20.83 11.31
C LYS A 155 11.19 20.33 10.32
N ILE A 156 10.34 19.42 10.80
CA ILE A 156 9.17 19.00 10.02
C ILE A 156 8.30 20.25 9.75
N PRO A 157 7.85 20.48 8.51
CA PRO A 157 6.98 21.61 8.20
C PRO A 157 5.68 21.57 9.02
N ASP A 158 5.19 22.73 9.48
CA ASP A 158 4.00 22.82 10.35
C ASP A 158 2.71 22.28 9.70
N ASN A 159 2.66 22.24 8.37
CA ASN A 159 1.54 21.67 7.62
C ASN A 159 1.57 20.13 7.54
N VAL A 160 2.62 19.48 8.05
CA VAL A 160 2.73 18.03 8.17
C VAL A 160 2.51 17.67 9.63
N THR A 161 1.34 17.11 9.92
CA THR A 161 0.98 16.73 11.29
C THR A 161 1.12 15.22 11.51
N CYS A 162 1.58 14.87 12.71
CA CYS A 162 1.69 13.49 13.17
C CYS A 162 0.46 13.14 14.01
N VAL A 163 -0.59 12.61 13.36
CA VAL A 163 -1.85 12.28 14.03
C VAL A 163 -2.30 10.87 13.64
N ASN A 164 -2.66 10.07 14.65
CA ASN A 164 -3.27 8.77 14.44
C ASN A 164 -4.78 8.94 14.24
N GLN A 165 -5.32 8.29 13.22
CA GLN A 165 -6.74 8.29 12.89
C GLN A 165 -7.15 6.87 12.54
N THR A 166 -8.04 6.28 13.33
CA THR A 166 -8.55 4.94 13.09
C THR A 166 -9.75 5.00 12.15
N GLU A 167 -9.82 4.06 11.21
CA GLU A 167 -10.93 3.90 10.28
C GLU A 167 -11.76 2.66 10.69
N THR A 168 -13.03 2.87 11.05
CA THR A 168 -13.96 1.78 11.38
C THR A 168 -14.60 1.26 10.10
N GLY A 169 -14.08 0.16 9.57
CA GLY A 169 -14.60 -0.54 8.38
C GLY A 169 -13.52 -0.75 7.33
N GLY A 170 -12.92 -1.93 7.28
CA GLY A 170 -11.94 -2.26 6.26
C GLY A 170 -12.62 -2.51 4.92
N HIS A 171 -12.45 -1.61 3.93
CA HIS A 171 -12.79 -1.90 2.54
C HIS A 171 -11.93 -1.09 1.53
N SER A 172 -11.33 -1.84 0.59
CA SER A 172 -10.85 -1.54 -0.77
C SER A 172 -10.22 -0.18 -1.08
N ALA A 173 -8.90 -0.20 -1.29
CA ALA A 173 -8.16 0.88 -1.93
C ALA A 173 -8.51 0.99 -3.44
N ASN A 174 -9.63 1.60 -3.79
CA ASN A 174 -9.87 2.08 -5.15
C ASN A 174 -9.71 3.60 -5.19
N GLY A 175 -8.53 4.08 -5.61
CA GLY A 175 -8.27 5.50 -5.77
C GLY A 175 -7.86 5.82 -7.20
N THR A 176 -8.80 6.32 -8.01
CA THR A 176 -8.48 7.19 -9.15
C THR A 176 -9.54 8.28 -9.33
N SER A 177 -9.05 9.53 -9.28
CA SER A 177 -9.52 10.79 -9.90
C SER A 177 -10.96 11.31 -9.75
N GLY A 178 -11.11 12.38 -8.95
CA GLY A 178 -11.45 13.73 -9.42
C GLY A 178 -12.84 13.99 -10.05
N GLY A 179 -13.71 14.64 -9.27
CA GLY A 179 -14.89 15.37 -9.77
C GLY A 179 -15.71 15.97 -8.62
N ALA A 180 -15.63 17.29 -8.43
CA ALA A 180 -16.36 18.06 -7.40
C ALA A 180 -17.82 18.39 -7.88
N PRO A 181 -18.67 19.13 -7.11
CA PRO A 181 -19.80 18.55 -6.40
C PRO A 181 -21.20 19.07 -6.80
N GLY A 182 -22.23 18.26 -6.52
CA GLY A 182 -23.55 18.71 -6.03
C GLY A 182 -24.68 18.93 -7.04
N ALA A 183 -25.73 18.10 -6.94
CA ALA A 183 -27.14 18.55 -7.03
C ALA A 183 -28.12 17.48 -6.51
N THR A 184 -28.68 17.80 -5.35
CA THR A 184 -30.00 17.53 -4.75
C THR A 184 -30.97 16.54 -5.42
N GLN A 185 -31.47 15.63 -4.58
CA GLN A 185 -32.62 14.74 -4.78
C GLN A 185 -33.91 15.51 -5.07
N THR A 186 -34.74 15.02 -5.99
CA THR A 186 -36.20 15.26 -5.96
C THR A 186 -36.92 14.00 -6.44
N ALA A 187 -37.77 13.47 -5.57
CA ALA A 187 -38.68 12.37 -5.84
C ALA A 187 -39.80 12.82 -6.77
N GLY A 188 -40.12 12.01 -7.78
CA GLY A 188 -41.24 12.19 -8.69
C GLY A 188 -41.96 10.86 -8.93
N THR A 189 -43.20 10.80 -8.48
CA THR A 189 -44.07 9.62 -8.38
C THR A 189 -44.78 9.30 -9.70
N MET A 190 -44.86 8.00 -10.00
CA MET A 190 -45.83 7.24 -10.83
C MET A 190 -46.27 7.75 -12.21
N GLY A 191 -45.99 6.91 -13.22
CA GLY A 191 -46.77 6.77 -14.44
C GLY A 191 -46.74 5.32 -14.93
N ARG A 192 -47.74 4.50 -14.55
CA ARG A 192 -48.01 3.20 -15.17
C ARG A 192 -48.63 3.42 -16.54
N VAL A 193 -48.02 2.90 -17.60
CA VAL A 193 -48.76 2.50 -18.80
C VAL A 193 -48.17 1.17 -19.30
N HIS A 194 -49.03 0.16 -19.28
CA HIS A 194 -48.82 -1.16 -19.86
C HIS A 194 -48.72 -1.05 -21.39
N TYR A 195 -47.82 -1.80 -22.05
CA TYR A 195 -48.12 -2.56 -23.28
C TYR A 195 -47.03 -3.60 -23.57
N ALA A 196 -47.48 -4.86 -23.60
CA ALA A 196 -47.08 -5.99 -24.45
C ALA A 196 -45.61 -6.48 -24.51
N SER A 197 -45.43 -7.64 -23.87
CA SER A 197 -44.57 -8.79 -24.20
C SER A 197 -44.06 -8.93 -25.64
N VAL A 198 -42.75 -9.13 -25.82
CA VAL A 198 -42.16 -10.18 -26.67
C VAL A 198 -40.84 -10.65 -26.05
N TYR A 199 -40.79 -11.90 -25.59
CA TYR A 199 -39.55 -12.63 -25.29
C TYR A 199 -38.92 -13.10 -26.61
N LEU A 200 -37.68 -12.72 -26.89
CA LEU A 200 -36.88 -13.34 -27.94
C LEU A 200 -35.49 -13.68 -27.38
N THR A 201 -35.34 -14.93 -26.95
CA THR A 201 -34.04 -15.51 -26.57
C THR A 201 -33.31 -15.98 -27.82
N LEU A 202 -32.14 -15.40 -28.09
CA LEU A 202 -31.23 -15.86 -29.13
C LEU A 202 -30.12 -16.69 -28.48
N SER A 203 -30.17 -18.00 -28.68
CA SER A 203 -29.09 -18.94 -28.37
C SER A 203 -28.21 -19.12 -29.60
N LEU A 204 -26.91 -18.78 -29.51
CA LEU A 204 -25.89 -19.28 -30.41
C LEU A 204 -24.97 -20.22 -29.63
N GLY A 205 -24.94 -21.48 -30.08
CA GLY A 205 -24.04 -22.50 -29.59
C GLY A 205 -22.65 -22.38 -30.21
N LEU A 206 -21.69 -23.03 -29.56
CA LEU A 206 -20.54 -23.61 -30.25
C LEU A 206 -20.45 -25.08 -29.85
N ALA A 207 -20.62 -25.94 -30.84
CA ALA A 207 -20.27 -27.36 -30.81
C ALA A 207 -18.88 -27.54 -31.43
N GLY A 208 -18.07 -28.40 -30.83
CA GLY A 208 -16.74 -28.83 -31.27
C GLY A 208 -15.96 -29.23 -30.02
N MET A 209 -15.44 -30.44 -29.83
CA MET A 209 -15.01 -31.48 -30.76
C MET A 209 -15.34 -32.87 -30.19
N VAL A 210 -15.43 -33.82 -31.12
CA VAL A 210 -15.70 -35.23 -30.93
C VAL A 210 -14.41 -36.02 -31.22
N LEU A 211 -14.18 -37.06 -30.41
CA LEU A 211 -13.42 -38.32 -30.62
C LEU A 211 -11.93 -38.49 -30.23
N GLY A 212 -11.73 -39.65 -29.56
CA GLY A 212 -10.48 -40.36 -29.26
C GLY A 212 -10.43 -40.68 -27.75
N PHE A 213 -10.60 -41.89 -27.23
CA PHE A 213 -10.23 -43.23 -27.68
C PHE A 213 -11.07 -44.30 -26.94
N LEU A 214 -11.38 -45.39 -27.66
CA LEU A 214 -11.70 -46.77 -27.24
C LEU A 214 -12.68 -47.01 -26.09
#